data_AF-A0AAN6NM13-F1
#
_entry.id   AF-A0AAN6NM13-F1
#
_cell.length_a   1.000
_cell.length_b   1.000
_cell.length_c   1.000
_cell.angle_alpha   90.00
_cell.angle_beta   90.00
_cell.angle_gamma   90.00
#
_symmetry.space_group_name_H-M   'P 1'
#
loop_
_entity.id
_entity.type
_entity.pdbx_description
1 polymer ?
#
loop_
_entity_poly.entity_id
_entity_poly.type
_entity_poly.pdbx_seq_one_letter_code
_entity_poly.pdbx_strand_id
1 'polypeptide(L)'
;YSADQCQPNICHLRVYGATAYIYINNRKQRPKGRKILAKAVVRKLYGYESLTRKVYKIRLNNGGKIIRTRNAKFIEERHPLNP
;
A
#
# COMPACT_ATOMS: atom_id res chain seq x y z
N TYR A 1 -18.43 -27.93 -18.42
CA TYR A 1 -17.39 -26.89 -18.26
C TYR A 1 -17.86 -25.90 -17.21
N SER A 2 -17.44 -26.08 -15.95
CA SER A 2 -17.70 -25.10 -14.91
C SER A 2 -16.75 -23.93 -15.12
N ALA A 3 -17.29 -22.80 -15.57
CA ALA A 3 -16.52 -21.57 -15.64
C ALA A 3 -16.14 -21.20 -14.19
N ASP A 4 -14.90 -21.51 -13.80
CA ASP A 4 -14.28 -20.93 -12.61
C ASP A 4 -14.48 -19.42 -12.71
N GLN A 5 -15.43 -18.94 -11.91
CA GLN A 5 -15.88 -17.56 -11.91
C GLN A 5 -14.68 -16.73 -11.45
N CYS A 6 -13.95 -16.16 -12.40
CA CYS A 6 -12.83 -15.27 -12.16
C CYS A 6 -13.38 -13.94 -11.67
N GLN A 7 -14.04 -13.94 -10.50
CA GLN A 7 -14.50 -12.74 -9.84
C GLN A 7 -13.26 -12.05 -9.24
N PRO A 8 -12.82 -10.91 -9.79
CA PRO A 8 -11.70 -10.20 -9.20
C PRO A 8 -12.08 -9.76 -7.79
N ASN A 9 -11.23 -10.07 -6.81
CA ASN A 9 -11.46 -9.64 -5.43
C ASN A 9 -11.19 -8.13 -5.30
N ILE A 10 -12.24 -7.33 -5.54
CA ILE A 10 -12.18 -5.87 -5.55
C ILE A 10 -12.01 -5.25 -4.14
N CYS A 11 -12.19 -6.02 -3.05
CA CYS A 11 -12.06 -5.53 -1.68
C CYS A 11 -10.64 -5.00 -1.34
N HIS A 12 -9.67 -5.29 -2.20
CA HIS A 12 -8.29 -4.86 -2.05
C HIS A 12 -7.90 -3.70 -2.97
N LEU A 13 -8.78 -3.33 -3.90
CA LEU A 13 -8.62 -2.15 -4.74
C LEU A 13 -8.73 -0.89 -3.90
N ARG A 14 -7.93 0.10 -4.29
CA ARG A 14 -7.69 1.36 -3.63
C ARG A 14 -7.47 2.40 -4.72
N VAL A 15 -7.76 3.65 -4.39
CA VAL A 15 -7.63 4.75 -5.33
C VAL A 15 -6.16 4.88 -5.74
N TYR A 16 -5.91 4.98 -7.04
CA TYR A 16 -4.55 5.24 -7.55
C TYR A 16 -4.02 6.55 -6.96
N GLY A 17 -2.77 6.58 -6.52
CA GLY A 17 -2.22 7.76 -5.85
C GLY A 17 -2.73 7.99 -4.42
N ALA A 18 -3.49 7.05 -3.83
CA ALA A 18 -3.85 7.12 -2.41
C ALA A 18 -2.60 7.19 -1.52
N THR A 19 -2.73 7.92 -0.41
CA THR A 19 -1.66 8.02 0.58
C THR A 19 -1.55 6.70 1.33
N ALA A 20 -0.41 6.03 1.19
CA ALA A 20 -0.13 4.72 1.74
C ALA A 20 0.90 4.81 2.88
N TYR A 21 0.53 4.31 4.05
CA TYR A 21 1.39 4.15 5.22
C TYR A 21 1.90 2.71 5.25
N ILE A 22 3.18 2.54 4.95
CA ILE A 22 3.84 1.24 4.90
C ILE A 22 4.59 1.00 6.20
N TYR A 23 4.30 -0.10 6.86
CA TYR A 23 4.99 -0.44 8.11
C TYR A 23 6.48 -0.78 7.87
N ILE A 24 7.35 -0.21 8.69
CA ILE A 24 8.80 -0.45 8.64
C ILE A 24 9.12 -1.72 9.43
N ASN A 25 9.24 -2.85 8.74
CA ASN A 25 9.64 -4.13 9.34
C ASN A 25 11.16 -4.28 9.52
N ASN A 26 11.97 -3.41 8.89
CA ASN A 26 13.41 -3.56 8.90
C ASN A 26 14.01 -3.09 10.24
N ARG A 27 14.59 -4.03 11.01
CA ARG A 27 15.24 -3.74 12.30
C ARG A 27 16.43 -2.80 12.20
N LYS A 28 17.08 -2.68 11.03
CA LYS A 28 18.14 -1.69 10.80
C LYS A 28 17.58 -0.26 10.78
N GLN A 29 16.39 -0.09 10.23
CA GLN A 29 15.70 1.21 10.16
C GLN A 29 14.95 1.53 11.46
N ARG A 30 14.47 0.49 12.17
CA ARG A 30 13.80 0.61 13.47
C ARG A 30 14.35 -0.42 14.47
N PRO A 31 15.45 -0.12 15.17
CA PRO A 31 16.01 -1.03 16.18
C PRO A 31 15.06 -1.21 17.37
N LYS A 32 15.09 -2.40 17.97
CA LYS A 32 14.34 -2.69 19.20
C LYS A 32 14.85 -1.76 20.31
N GLY A 33 13.96 -0.95 20.89
CA GLY A 33 14.28 0.03 21.93
C GLY A 33 13.95 1.48 21.55
N ARG A 34 14.04 1.84 20.26
CA ARG A 34 13.70 3.19 19.79
C ARG A 34 12.23 3.32 19.43
N LYS A 35 11.35 3.27 20.45
CA LYS A 35 9.89 3.29 20.27
C LYS A 35 9.36 4.60 19.66
N ILE A 36 10.08 5.71 19.86
CA ILE A 36 9.72 7.07 19.42
C ILE A 36 9.89 7.27 17.90
N LEU A 37 10.74 6.47 17.24
CA LEU A 37 10.93 6.58 15.79
C LEU A 37 9.62 6.35 15.02
N ALA A 38 9.58 6.77 13.75
CA ALA A 38 8.45 6.48 12.88
C ALA A 38 8.25 4.96 12.72
N LYS A 39 7.00 4.50 12.81
CA LYS A 39 6.61 3.09 12.59
C LYS A 39 6.34 2.78 11.13
N ALA A 40 6.03 3.80 10.34
CA ALA A 40 5.63 3.66 8.96
C ALA A 40 6.24 4.76 8.10
N VAL A 41 6.39 4.46 6.80
CA VAL A 41 6.75 5.44 5.77
C VAL A 41 5.50 5.81 5.00
N VAL A 42 5.30 7.11 4.79
CA VAL A 42 4.19 7.65 3.99
C VAL A 42 4.62 7.77 2.53
N ARG A 43 3.87 7.14 1.62
CA ARG A 43 4.13 7.14 0.17
C ARG A 43 2.82 7.09 -0.61
N LYS A 44 2.90 7.02 -1.94
CA LYS A 44 1.75 7.01 -2.83
C LYS A 44 1.60 5.64 -3.49
N LEU A 45 0.38 5.12 -3.53
CA LEU A 45 0.06 3.89 -4.22
C LEU A 45 0.29 4.06 -5.74
N TYR A 46 1.07 3.18 -6.34
CA TYR A 46 1.38 3.22 -7.77
C TYR A 46 0.76 2.06 -8.55
N GLY A 47 0.20 1.06 -7.87
CA GLY A 47 -0.55 -0.01 -8.51
C GLY A 47 -0.40 -1.35 -7.80
N TYR A 48 -0.66 -2.41 -8.56
CA TYR A 48 -0.80 -3.77 -8.07
C TYR A 48 0.18 -4.70 -8.78
N GLU A 49 0.59 -5.75 -8.10
CA GLU A 49 1.41 -6.81 -8.72
C GLU A 49 0.55 -7.97 -9.23
N SER A 50 -0.60 -8.22 -8.63
CA SER A 50 -1.49 -9.33 -8.99
C SER A 50 -2.95 -8.93 -8.82
N LEU A 51 -3.82 -9.46 -9.69
CA LEU A 51 -5.28 -9.29 -9.63
C LEU A 51 -5.91 -10.06 -8.45
N THR A 52 -5.28 -11.16 -8.04
CA THR A 52 -5.80 -12.06 -6.99
C THR A 52 -5.09 -11.89 -5.65
N ARG A 53 -3.86 -11.35 -5.64
CA ARG A 53 -3.08 -11.17 -4.40
C ARG A 53 -2.99 -9.71 -4.01
N LYS A 54 -3.22 -9.44 -2.72
CA LYS A 54 -3.12 -8.12 -2.06
C LYS A 54 -1.67 -7.63 -1.96
N VAL A 55 -0.98 -7.44 -3.09
CA VAL A 55 0.38 -6.93 -3.16
C VAL A 55 0.39 -5.60 -3.90
N TYR A 56 0.77 -4.55 -3.17
CA TYR A 56 0.80 -3.17 -3.63
C TYR A 56 2.20 -2.77 -4.08
N LYS A 57 2.29 -2.05 -5.19
CA LYS A 57 3.50 -1.38 -5.68
C LYS A 57 3.47 0.07 -5.22
N ILE A 58 4.49 0.47 -4.45
CA ILE A 58 4.57 1.79 -3.86
C ILE A 58 5.91 2.43 -4.22
N ARG A 59 5.86 3.64 -4.76
CA ARG A 59 7.06 4.35 -5.22
C ARG A 59 7.71 5.11 -4.06
N LEU A 60 9.04 4.99 -3.94
CA LEU A 60 9.86 5.82 -3.07
C LEU A 60 10.28 7.11 -3.81
N ASN A 61 10.16 8.25 -3.13
CA ASN A 61 10.49 9.55 -3.72
C ASN A 61 11.98 9.71 -4.05
N ASN A 62 12.88 9.20 -3.21
CA ASN A 62 14.31 9.51 -3.28
C ASN A 62 15.12 8.72 -4.32
N GLY A 63 14.47 8.05 -5.29
CA GLY A 63 15.23 7.30 -6.31
C GLY A 63 14.41 6.37 -7.20
N GLY A 64 13.10 6.55 -7.32
CA GLY A 64 12.25 5.74 -8.20
C GLY A 64 12.07 4.27 -7.80
N LYS A 65 12.72 3.83 -6.71
CA LYS A 65 12.62 2.45 -6.22
C LYS A 65 11.19 2.11 -5.84
N ILE A 66 10.69 1.00 -6.38
CA ILE A 66 9.35 0.48 -6.11
C ILE A 66 9.45 -0.55 -4.99
N ILE A 67 8.72 -0.33 -3.90
CA ILE A 67 8.52 -1.30 -2.82
C ILE A 67 7.28 -2.12 -3.14
N ARG A 68 7.40 -3.44 -2.96
CA ARG A 68 6.27 -4.38 -2.99
C ARG A 68 5.89 -4.69 -1.55
N THR A 69 4.64 -4.49 -1.17
CA THR A 69 4.17 -4.78 0.20
C THR A 69 2.73 -5.25 0.22
N ARG A 70 2.41 -6.10 1.19
CA ARG A 70 1.02 -6.47 1.53
C ARG A 70 0.47 -5.64 2.68
N ASN A 71 1.36 -5.10 3.51
CA ASN A 71 1.03 -4.43 4.75
C ASN A 71 1.13 -2.92 4.55
N ALA A 72 0.06 -2.35 4.02
CA ALA A 72 -0.13 -0.92 3.86
C ALA A 72 -1.50 -0.52 4.40
N LYS A 73 -1.55 0.62 5.07
CA LYS A 73 -2.81 1.32 5.38
C LYS A 73 -2.97 2.47 4.41
N PHE A 74 -4.17 2.67 3.88
CA PHE A 74 -4.45 3.73 2.92
C PHE A 74 -5.32 4.79 3.58
N ILE A 75 -4.93 6.05 3.38
CA ILE A 75 -5.80 7.20 3.59
C ILE A 75 -6.17 7.69 2.20
N GLU A 76 -7.43 7.47 1.87
CA GLU A 76 -8.07 7.93 0.66
C GLU A 76 -8.81 9.20 1.05
N GLU A 77 -8.38 10.35 0.53
CA GLU A 77 -9.16 11.57 0.69
C GLU A 77 -10.51 11.31 0.05
N ARG A 78 -11.57 11.33 0.87
CA ARG A 78 -12.93 11.39 0.32
C ARG A 78 -12.98 12.71 -0.43
N HIS A 79 -13.30 12.65 -1.72
CA HIS A 79 -13.68 13.85 -2.45
C HIS A 79 -14.65 14.66 -1.58
N PRO A 80 -14.49 15.99 -1.47
CA PRO A 80 -15.47 16.80 -0.77
C PRO A 80 -16.84 16.44 -1.35
N LEU A 81 -17.80 16.17 -0.48
CA LEU A 81 -19.19 16.09 -0.88
C LEU A 81 -19.46 17.41 -1.60
N ASN A 82 -19.69 17.35 -2.92
CA ASN A 82 -20.13 18.53 -3.66
C ASN A 82 -21.38 19.07 -2.93
N PRO A 83 -21.46 20.40 -2.69
CA PRO A 83 -22.59 21.02 -2.02
C PRO A 83 -23.91 20.79 -2.76
#